data_AF-A0AAQ0LNE8-F1
#
_entry.id   AF-A0AAQ0LNE8-F1
#
_cell.length_a   1.000
_cell.length_b   1.000
_cell.length_c   1.000
_cell.angle_alpha   90.00
_cell.angle_beta   90.00
_cell.angle_gamma   90.00
#
_symmetry.space_group_name_H-M   'P 1'
#
loop_
_entity.id
_entity.type
_entity.pdbx_description
1 polymer ?
#
loop_
_entity_poly.entity_id
_entity_poly.type
_entity_poly.pdbx_seq_one_letter_code
_entity_poly.pdbx_strand_id
1 'polypeptide(L)'
;MGFTTSCFIRKNTPELRKKLEKLGYMSMFSNANGICLATAAYIENYFSISEGLFNDKHPYRTYDYAGRIDCGTNEELFLAIAALRDDTDKYQWFIPPAGAWVYNKGYESILEVSLKWRKATVNELIEHFKEKEEI
;
A
#
# COMPACT_ATOMS: atom_id res chain seq x y z
N MET A 1 9.17 13.18 6.80
CA MET A 1 7.99 12.34 7.04
C MET A 1 7.39 12.05 5.68
N GLY A 2 7.04 10.80 5.42
CA GLY A 2 6.66 10.28 4.10
C GLY A 2 5.73 9.09 4.30
N PHE A 3 5.88 8.04 3.49
CA PHE A 3 5.12 6.80 3.69
C PHE A 3 5.41 6.16 5.06
N THR A 4 4.38 5.59 5.67
CA THR A 4 4.46 5.04 7.04
C THR A 4 4.41 3.52 7.09
N THR A 5 3.87 2.88 6.05
CA THR A 5 3.60 1.43 6.08
C THR A 5 4.14 0.73 4.83
N SER A 6 4.87 -0.36 5.05
CA SER A 6 5.38 -1.21 3.96
C SER A 6 4.51 -2.45 3.79
N CYS A 7 4.19 -2.79 2.55
CA CYS A 7 3.36 -3.95 2.20
C CYS A 7 3.84 -4.59 0.90
N PHE A 8 3.32 -5.77 0.59
CA PHE A 8 3.58 -6.44 -0.68
C PHE A 8 2.34 -7.10 -1.23
N ILE A 9 2.36 -7.35 -2.55
CA ILE A 9 1.31 -8.02 -3.29
C ILE A 9 1.95 -9.10 -4.17
N ARG A 10 1.33 -10.28 -4.21
CA ARG A 10 1.70 -11.44 -5.03
C ARG A 10 1.28 -11.29 -6.49
N LYS A 11 1.45 -10.08 -7.01
CA LYS A 11 1.08 -9.67 -8.35
C LYS A 11 2.02 -8.56 -8.80
N ASN A 12 2.42 -8.59 -10.07
CA ASN A 12 3.34 -7.60 -10.62
C ASN A 12 2.90 -7.18 -12.02
N THR A 13 2.00 -6.20 -12.11
CA THR A 13 1.52 -5.65 -13.38
C THR A 13 2.10 -4.27 -13.67
N PRO A 14 2.26 -3.88 -14.94
CA PRO A 14 2.65 -2.52 -15.30
C PRO A 14 1.72 -1.45 -14.73
N GLU A 15 0.42 -1.74 -14.62
CA GLU A 15 -0.59 -0.83 -14.08
C GLU A 15 -0.36 -0.56 -12.59
N LEU A 16 -0.02 -1.60 -11.80
CA LEU A 16 0.30 -1.44 -10.39
C LEU A 16 1.56 -0.58 -10.18
N ARG A 17 2.59 -0.78 -11.00
CA ARG A 17 3.82 0.04 -10.95
C ARG A 17 3.52 1.51 -11.20
N LYS A 18 2.73 1.82 -12.23
CA LYS A 18 2.29 3.20 -12.51
C LYS A 18 1.47 3.80 -11.38
N LYS A 19 0.61 3.01 -10.72
CA LYS A 19 -0.14 3.48 -9.55
C LYS A 19 0.78 3.79 -8.37
N LEU A 20 1.81 2.98 -8.11
CA LEU A 20 2.83 3.27 -7.09
C LEU A 20 3.64 4.52 -7.40
N GLU A 21 4.07 4.70 -8.66
CA GLU A 21 4.75 5.91 -9.12
C GLU A 21 3.87 7.16 -8.95
N LYS A 22 2.56 7.03 -9.21
CA LYS A 22 1.58 8.10 -8.98
C LYS A 22 1.41 8.42 -7.49
N LEU A 23 1.55 7.44 -6.60
CA LEU A 23 1.57 7.70 -5.15
C LEU A 23 2.84 8.45 -4.72
N GLY A 24 3.92 8.35 -5.50
CA GLY A 24 5.20 8.99 -5.25
C GLY A 24 6.36 8.03 -5.00
N TYR A 25 6.15 6.71 -5.13
CA TYR A 25 7.24 5.74 -4.98
C TYR A 25 8.19 5.74 -6.18
N MET A 26 9.48 5.60 -5.94
CA MET A 26 10.48 5.40 -6.99
C MET A 26 10.77 3.91 -7.22
N SER A 27 11.02 3.54 -8.48
CA SER A 27 11.45 2.18 -8.82
C SER A 27 12.93 1.99 -8.48
N MET A 28 13.24 1.03 -7.61
CA MET A 28 14.63 0.69 -7.29
C MET A 28 15.14 -0.52 -8.09
N PHE A 29 14.29 -1.55 -8.22
CA PHE A 29 14.58 -2.78 -8.97
C PHE A 29 13.26 -3.36 -9.52
N SER A 30 12.61 -2.68 -10.45
CA SER A 30 11.43 -3.21 -11.15
C SER A 30 11.85 -4.16 -12.28
N ASN A 31 11.92 -5.45 -12.00
CA ASN A 31 12.01 -6.47 -13.02
C ASN A 31 10.61 -6.85 -13.50
N ALA A 32 10.43 -6.86 -14.83
CA ALA A 32 9.17 -7.30 -15.44
C ALA A 32 8.79 -8.74 -15.04
N ASN A 33 9.80 -9.58 -14.80
CA ASN A 33 9.67 -11.00 -14.51
C ASN A 33 9.53 -11.32 -13.01
N GLY A 34 9.48 -10.32 -12.12
CA GLY A 34 9.19 -10.55 -10.71
C GLY A 34 7.74 -11.01 -10.52
N ILE A 35 7.50 -11.90 -9.55
CA ILE A 35 6.17 -12.44 -9.27
C ILE A 35 5.38 -11.55 -8.29
N CYS A 36 6.07 -10.78 -7.45
CA CYS A 36 5.47 -9.90 -6.45
C CYS A 36 6.00 -8.46 -6.59
N LEU A 37 5.24 -7.51 -6.07
CA LEU A 37 5.67 -6.13 -5.83
C LEU A 37 5.67 -5.85 -4.33
N ALA A 38 6.68 -5.14 -3.85
CA ALA A 38 6.74 -4.70 -2.46
C ALA A 38 7.18 -3.23 -2.37
N THR A 39 6.65 -2.56 -1.35
CA THR A 39 7.03 -1.19 -0.99
C THR A 39 8.02 -1.19 0.18
N ALA A 40 8.84 -0.15 0.22
CA ALA A 40 9.68 0.19 1.36
C ALA A 40 9.43 1.65 1.71
N ALA A 41 8.52 1.86 2.66
CA ALA A 41 8.03 3.17 3.05
C ALA A 41 9.16 4.13 3.49
N TYR A 42 10.13 3.63 4.27
CA TYR A 42 11.23 4.43 4.82
C TYR A 42 12.15 5.06 3.77
N ILE A 43 12.29 4.41 2.61
CA ILE A 43 13.13 4.87 1.50
C ILE A 43 12.31 5.30 0.27
N GLU A 44 10.98 5.32 0.41
CA GLU A 44 10.02 5.73 -0.64
C GLU A 44 10.21 5.00 -1.98
N ASN A 45 10.65 3.73 -1.91
CA ASN A 45 10.90 2.90 -3.09
C ASN A 45 9.92 1.73 -3.19
N TYR A 46 9.74 1.25 -4.42
CA TYR A 46 9.14 -0.05 -4.69
C TYR A 46 10.11 -0.92 -5.52
N PHE A 47 9.95 -2.23 -5.40
CA PHE A 47 10.75 -3.20 -6.14
C PHE A 47 9.95 -4.47 -6.41
N SER A 48 10.39 -5.24 -7.41
CA SER A 48 9.80 -6.54 -7.72
C SER A 48 10.58 -7.66 -7.03
N ILE A 49 9.88 -8.65 -6.53
CA ILE A 49 10.48 -9.84 -5.89
C ILE A 49 10.33 -11.02 -6.86
N SER A 50 11.43 -11.72 -7.13
CA SER A 50 11.43 -12.97 -7.91
C SER A 50 11.10 -14.17 -7.01
N GLU A 51 10.62 -15.26 -7.62
CA GLU A 51 10.21 -16.47 -6.90
C GLU A 51 11.32 -17.04 -5.99
N GLY A 52 12.57 -17.05 -6.47
CA GLY A 52 13.71 -17.53 -5.69
C GLY A 52 14.04 -16.70 -4.44
N LEU A 53 13.63 -15.42 -4.39
CA LEU A 53 13.82 -14.55 -3.22
C LEU A 53 12.63 -14.58 -2.26
N PHE A 54 11.46 -15.02 -2.73
CA PHE A 54 10.24 -15.06 -1.92
C PHE A 54 10.33 -16.14 -0.83
N ASN A 55 10.77 -17.35 -1.19
CA ASN A 55 10.85 -18.51 -0.27
C ASN A 55 12.17 -18.63 0.50
N ASP A 56 13.02 -17.59 0.48
CA ASP A 56 14.45 -17.73 0.78
C ASP A 56 14.79 -18.13 2.24
N LYS A 57 13.94 -18.07 3.28
CA LYS A 57 14.27 -18.30 4.72
C LYS A 57 15.51 -17.58 5.31
N HIS A 58 16.41 -16.97 4.53
CA HIS A 58 17.60 -16.32 5.06
C HIS A 58 17.18 -14.96 5.64
N PRO A 59 17.48 -14.66 6.92
CA PRO A 59 16.92 -13.50 7.64
C PRO A 59 17.23 -12.13 7.01
N TYR A 60 18.23 -12.05 6.13
CA TYR A 60 18.60 -10.83 5.40
C TYR A 60 18.03 -10.75 3.97
N ARG A 61 17.35 -11.79 3.49
CA ARG A 61 16.85 -11.92 2.11
C ARG A 61 15.35 -12.21 2.02
N THR A 62 14.74 -12.83 3.04
CA THR A 62 13.29 -13.04 3.05
C THR A 62 12.52 -11.76 3.28
N TYR A 63 11.74 -11.39 2.28
CA TYR A 63 10.85 -10.23 2.32
C TYR A 63 9.68 -10.40 3.30
N ASP A 64 9.30 -11.65 3.61
CA ASP A 64 8.33 -12.00 4.66
C ASP A 64 8.83 -11.64 6.08
N TYR A 65 10.14 -11.55 6.31
CA TYR A 65 10.70 -11.30 7.65
C TYR A 65 10.83 -9.80 8.00
N ALA A 66 10.61 -8.91 7.04
CA ALA A 66 10.73 -7.47 7.23
C ALA A 66 9.47 -6.80 7.84
N GLY A 67 8.51 -7.59 8.33
CA GLY A 67 7.27 -7.08 8.92
C GLY A 67 6.34 -6.39 7.91
N ARG A 68 6.48 -6.70 6.61
CA ARG A 68 5.60 -6.17 5.57
C ARG A 68 4.25 -6.89 5.61
N ILE A 69 3.18 -6.14 5.37
CA ILE A 69 1.84 -6.71 5.29
C ILE A 69 1.68 -7.43 3.95
N ASP A 70 1.24 -8.69 3.98
CA ASP A 70 0.86 -9.45 2.79
C ASP A 70 -0.57 -9.06 2.36
N CYS A 71 -0.68 -8.45 1.19
CA CYS A 71 -1.98 -8.09 0.59
C CYS A 71 -2.53 -9.19 -0.34
N GLY A 72 -1.91 -10.37 -0.39
CA GLY A 72 -2.30 -11.46 -1.26
C GLY A 72 -2.27 -11.02 -2.72
N THR A 73 -3.40 -11.10 -3.41
CA THR A 73 -3.58 -10.60 -4.78
C THR A 73 -4.49 -9.37 -4.86
N ASN A 74 -4.87 -8.80 -3.72
CA ASN A 74 -5.81 -7.69 -3.62
C ASN A 74 -5.13 -6.35 -3.93
N GLU A 75 -5.34 -5.85 -5.15
CA GLU A 75 -4.75 -4.58 -5.60
C GLU A 75 -5.25 -3.37 -4.79
N GLU A 76 -6.51 -3.36 -4.38
CA GLU A 76 -7.09 -2.21 -3.68
C GLU A 76 -6.53 -2.09 -2.26
N LEU A 77 -6.47 -3.21 -1.52
CA LEU A 77 -5.86 -3.27 -0.21
C LEU A 77 -4.39 -2.87 -0.27
N PHE A 78 -3.64 -3.40 -1.25
CA PHE A 78 -2.23 -3.08 -1.44
C PHE A 78 -2.02 -1.57 -1.63
N LEU A 79 -2.78 -0.94 -2.52
CA LEU A 79 -2.66 0.49 -2.80
C LEU A 79 -3.11 1.34 -1.61
N ALA A 80 -4.17 0.92 -0.90
CA ALA A 80 -4.67 1.63 0.26
C ALA A 80 -3.64 1.67 1.40
N ILE A 81 -2.97 0.54 1.67
CA ILE A 81 -1.90 0.46 2.67
C ILE A 81 -0.66 1.22 2.18
N ALA A 82 -0.27 1.03 0.91
CA ALA A 82 0.90 1.69 0.34
C ALA A 82 0.78 3.23 0.34
N ALA A 83 -0.44 3.76 0.26
CA ALA A 83 -0.69 5.20 0.26
C ALA A 83 -0.61 5.87 1.66
N LEU A 84 -0.57 5.09 2.75
CA LEU A 84 -0.48 5.65 4.11
C LEU A 84 0.80 6.46 4.29
N ARG A 85 0.65 7.76 4.57
CA ARG A 85 1.74 8.73 4.74
C ARG A 85 1.30 9.93 5.57
N ASP A 86 2.24 10.64 6.17
CA ASP A 86 1.92 11.72 7.13
C ASP A 86 2.08 13.15 6.57
N ASP A 87 2.62 13.30 5.37
CA ASP A 87 2.95 14.58 4.74
C ASP A 87 1.89 15.09 3.75
N THR A 88 0.94 14.24 3.36
CA THR A 88 -0.28 14.62 2.60
C THR A 88 -1.39 13.61 2.92
N ASP A 89 -2.64 13.99 2.68
CA ASP A 89 -3.82 13.13 2.77
C ASP A 89 -4.25 12.55 1.41
N LYS A 90 -3.56 12.90 0.32
CA LYS A 90 -3.88 12.41 -1.02
C LYS A 90 -3.87 10.89 -1.11
N TYR A 91 -4.81 10.36 -1.89
CA TYR A 91 -4.94 8.94 -2.22
C TYR A 91 -5.09 8.00 -1.03
N GLN A 92 -5.52 8.52 0.12
CA GLN A 92 -5.77 7.75 1.33
C GLN A 92 -7.27 7.60 1.63
N TRP A 93 -7.59 6.61 2.45
CA TRP A 93 -8.95 6.34 2.91
C TRP A 93 -9.23 6.99 4.26
N PHE A 94 -10.44 7.50 4.41
CA PHE A 94 -10.92 8.20 5.57
C PHE A 94 -12.27 7.65 6.04
N ILE A 95 -12.48 7.73 7.34
CA ILE A 95 -13.69 7.26 8.00
C ILE A 95 -14.38 8.48 8.64
N PRO A 96 -15.57 8.87 8.15
CA PRO A 96 -16.37 9.91 8.76
C PRO A 96 -17.10 9.38 9.99
N PRO A 97 -17.65 10.25 10.86
CA PRO A 97 -18.47 9.82 12.00
C PRO A 97 -19.69 8.99 11.62
N ALA A 98 -20.20 9.15 10.39
CA ALA A 98 -21.32 8.38 9.86
C ALA A 98 -20.94 6.96 9.41
N GLY A 99 -19.65 6.59 9.42
CA GLY A 99 -19.15 5.25 9.11
C GLY A 99 -18.97 4.91 7.62
N ALA A 100 -19.46 5.75 6.70
CA ALA A 100 -19.30 5.52 5.26
C ALA A 100 -17.89 5.85 4.78
N TRP A 101 -17.11 4.85 4.36
CA TRP A 101 -15.73 5.00 3.88
C TRP A 101 -15.60 5.99 2.71
N VAL A 102 -14.59 6.86 2.78
CA VAL A 102 -14.32 7.86 1.74
C VAL A 102 -12.88 7.75 1.25
N TYR A 103 -12.71 7.73 -0.07
CA TYR A 103 -11.40 7.78 -0.72
C TYR A 103 -11.05 9.21 -1.16
N ASN A 104 -9.94 9.74 -0.64
CA ASN A 104 -9.47 11.07 -1.02
C ASN A 104 -8.73 11.03 -2.36
N LYS A 105 -9.34 11.59 -3.42
CA LYS A 105 -8.75 11.62 -4.76
C LYS A 105 -7.68 12.70 -4.96
N GLY A 106 -7.56 13.71 -4.09
CA GLY A 106 -6.67 14.83 -4.40
C GLY A 106 -6.55 15.97 -3.41
N TYR A 107 -7.32 16.01 -2.32
CA TYR A 107 -7.12 17.02 -1.28
C TYR A 107 -5.78 16.80 -0.58
N GLU A 108 -4.97 17.85 -0.45
CA GLU A 108 -3.70 17.76 0.27
C GLU A 108 -3.92 17.53 1.77
N SER A 109 -4.96 18.16 2.31
CA SER A 109 -5.41 17.98 3.68
C SER A 109 -6.89 17.65 3.70
N ILE A 110 -7.27 16.55 4.36
CA ILE A 110 -8.68 16.18 4.50
C ILE A 110 -9.45 17.18 5.37
N LEU A 111 -8.75 17.97 6.17
CA LEU A 111 -9.33 18.99 7.03
C LEU A 111 -10.01 20.11 6.23
N GLU A 112 -9.59 20.32 4.97
CA GLU A 112 -10.27 21.22 4.02
C GLU A 112 -11.68 20.74 3.67
N VAL A 113 -11.93 19.43 3.80
CA VAL A 113 -13.22 18.80 3.54
C VAL A 113 -14.01 18.62 4.85
N SER A 114 -13.37 18.08 5.89
CA SER A 114 -14.00 17.88 7.19
C SER A 114 -13.00 17.72 8.32
N LEU A 115 -13.22 18.43 9.42
CA LEU A 115 -12.46 18.28 10.66
C LEU A 115 -12.81 17.01 11.45
N LYS A 116 -13.89 16.31 11.09
CA LYS A 116 -14.37 15.13 11.82
C LYS A 116 -13.94 13.80 11.20
N TRP A 117 -13.38 13.84 10.00
CA TRP A 117 -12.94 12.65 9.31
C TRP A 117 -11.55 12.28 9.81
N ARG A 118 -11.31 10.98 10.00
CA ARG A 118 -10.00 10.48 10.39
C ARG A 118 -9.45 9.52 9.35
N LYS A 119 -8.14 9.42 9.28
CA LYS A 119 -7.44 8.45 8.45
C LYS A 119 -7.80 7.03 8.89
N ALA A 120 -8.01 6.15 7.93
CA ALA A 120 -8.17 4.73 8.20
C ALA A 120 -6.84 4.11 8.66
N THR A 121 -6.92 3.22 9.63
CA THR A 121 -5.77 2.44 10.10
C THR A 121 -5.55 1.21 9.21
N VAL A 122 -4.36 0.61 9.30
CA VAL A 122 -4.04 -0.64 8.59
C VAL A 122 -5.07 -1.74 8.86
N ASN A 123 -5.43 -1.97 10.12
CA ASN A 123 -6.37 -3.04 10.47
C ASN A 123 -7.75 -2.80 9.87
N GLU A 124 -8.25 -1.56 9.93
CA GLU A 124 -9.54 -1.21 9.35
C GLU A 124 -9.54 -1.37 7.83
N LEU A 125 -8.43 -1.04 7.16
CA LEU A 125 -8.26 -1.28 5.73
C LEU A 125 -8.31 -2.77 5.41
N ILE A 126 -7.60 -3.60 6.19
CA ILE A 126 -7.62 -5.05 6.02
C ILE A 126 -9.04 -5.60 6.18
N GLU A 127 -9.77 -5.18 7.21
CA GLU A 127 -11.16 -5.60 7.42
C GLU A 127 -12.08 -5.14 6.29
N HIS A 128 -12.00 -3.87 5.89
CA HIS A 128 -12.84 -3.29 4.85
C HIS A 128 -12.68 -3.95 3.47
N PHE A 129 -11.46 -4.37 3.12
CA PHE A 129 -11.20 -5.01 1.83
C PHE A 129 -11.32 -6.54 1.85
N LYS A 130 -11.34 -7.18 3.02
CA LYS A 130 -11.68 -8.61 3.16
C LYS A 130 -13.13 -8.89 2.80
N GLU A 131 -14.06 -8.06 3.29
CA GLU A 131 -15.50 -8.22 3.05
C GLU A 131 -15.90 -8.05 1.57
N LYS A 132 -15.02 -7.46 0.76
CA LYS A 132 -15.25 -7.25 -0.69
C LYS A 132 -14.82 -8.40 -1.58
N GLU A 133 -14.10 -9.39 -1.06
CA GLU A 133 -13.69 -10.59 -1.81
C GLU A 133 -14.77 -11.70 -1.81
N GLU A 134 -15.79 -11.60 -0.95
CA GLU A 134 -16.85 -12.61 -0.79
C GLU A 134 -18.14 -12.35 -1.61
N ILE A 135 -18.09 -11.54 -2.68
CA ILE A 135 -19.27 -11.20 -3.51
C ILE A 135 -19.08 -11.65 -4.95
#